data_AF-A0A9X3TN88-F1
#
_entry.id   AF-A0A9X3TN88-F1
#
_cell.length_a   1.000
_cell.length_b   1.000
_cell.length_c   1.000
_cell.angle_alpha   90.00
_cell.angle_beta   90.00
_cell.angle_gamma   90.00
#
_symmetry.space_group_name_H-M   'P 1'
#
loop_
_entity.id
_entity.type
_entity.pdbx_description
1 polymer ?
#
loop_
_entity_poly.entity_id
_entity_poly.type
_entity_poly.pdbx_seq_one_letter_code
_entity_poly.pdbx_strand_id
1 'polypeptide(L)'
;MDRLISQETLEILSGYAWPGNVRQLENVIERLVITTDSIIHPRDLPDLIHQHTKERLPDPPFSSLDEALREVERQMVVRSYQKCGSSRKVAADLNVSQTRASRLIRKYCGHRADSE
;
A
#
# COMPACT_ATOMS: atom_id res chain seq x y z
N MET A 1 -27.30 9.09 -29.43
CA MET A 1 -27.39 10.15 -28.40
C MET A 1 -25.99 10.31 -27.87
N ASP A 2 -25.30 11.37 -28.27
CA ASP A 2 -23.96 11.63 -27.76
C ASP A 2 -24.11 12.30 -26.39
N ARG A 3 -23.38 11.78 -25.39
CA ARG A 3 -23.34 12.35 -24.05
C ARG A 3 -21.97 12.91 -23.79
N LEU A 4 -21.94 14.09 -23.17
CA LEU A 4 -20.70 14.74 -22.79
C LEU A 4 -20.38 14.37 -21.35
N ILE A 5 -19.12 14.05 -21.08
CA ILE A 5 -18.62 13.83 -19.73
C ILE A 5 -17.85 15.07 -19.33
N SER A 6 -18.19 15.66 -18.18
CA SER A 6 -17.42 16.80 -17.67
C SER A 6 -16.00 16.35 -17.29
N GLN A 7 -15.01 17.24 -17.47
CA GLN A 7 -13.61 16.94 -17.18
C GLN A 7 -13.41 16.45 -15.73
N GLU A 8 -14.07 17.09 -14.76
CA GLU A 8 -14.03 16.68 -13.35
C GLU A 8 -14.56 15.26 -13.15
N THR A 9 -15.64 14.90 -13.83
CA THR A 9 -16.19 13.53 -13.79
C THR A 9 -15.18 12.53 -14.33
N LEU A 10 -14.51 12.87 -15.44
CA LEU A 10 -13.54 12.01 -16.10
C LEU A 10 -12.30 11.78 -15.23
N GLU A 11 -11.85 12.81 -14.51
CA GLU A 11 -10.77 12.71 -13.54
C GLU A 11 -11.13 11.78 -12.37
N ILE A 12 -12.36 11.89 -11.85
CA ILE A 12 -12.84 11.01 -10.78
C ILE A 12 -12.93 9.55 -11.26
N LEU A 13 -13.51 9.30 -12.43
CA LEU A 13 -13.64 7.97 -13.01
C LEU A 13 -12.27 7.34 -13.30
N SER A 14 -11.29 8.15 -13.74
CA SER A 14 -9.92 7.71 -14.05
C SER A 14 -9.07 7.50 -12.79
N GLY A 15 -9.32 8.26 -11.73
CA GLY A 15 -8.63 8.14 -10.44
C GLY A 15 -9.14 7.00 -9.54
N TYR A 16 -10.32 6.46 -9.84
CA TYR A 16 -10.93 5.37 -9.11
C TYR A 16 -10.27 4.02 -9.43
N ALA A 17 -10.01 3.21 -8.40
CA ALA A 17 -9.23 1.97 -8.54
C ALA A 17 -9.99 0.81 -9.22
N TRP A 18 -11.32 0.91 -9.36
CA TRP A 18 -12.19 -0.13 -9.94
C TRP A 18 -11.92 -1.55 -9.41
N PRO A 19 -12.15 -1.79 -8.09
CA PRO A 19 -11.76 -3.06 -7.44
C PRO A 19 -12.42 -4.30 -8.04
N GLY A 20 -13.53 -4.17 -8.77
CA GLY A 20 -14.23 -5.27 -9.43
C GLY A 20 -14.06 -5.36 -10.95
N ASN A 21 -12.94 -4.87 -11.51
CA ASN A 21 -12.60 -4.85 -12.95
C ASN A 21 -13.44 -3.87 -13.80
N VAL A 22 -13.12 -3.82 -15.09
CA VAL A 22 -13.76 -2.98 -16.14
C VAL A 22 -15.29 -3.13 -16.18
N ARG A 23 -15.84 -4.28 -15.77
CA ARG A 23 -17.31 -4.48 -15.66
C ARG A 23 -18.00 -3.51 -14.70
N GLN A 24 -17.31 -3.08 -13.63
CA GLN A 24 -17.87 -2.06 -12.73
C GLN A 24 -17.92 -0.70 -13.42
N LEU A 25 -16.90 -0.35 -14.21
CA LEU A 25 -16.90 0.87 -15.00
C LEU A 25 -18.02 0.83 -16.05
N GLU A 26 -18.18 -0.29 -16.76
CA GLU A 26 -19.27 -0.49 -17.73
C GLU A 26 -20.64 -0.27 -17.08
N ASN A 27 -20.93 -0.94 -15.97
CA ASN A 27 -22.21 -0.79 -15.25
C ASN A 27 -22.48 0.65 -14.80
N VAL A 28 -21.44 1.36 -14.35
CA VAL A 28 -21.56 2.77 -13.95
C VAL A 28 -21.83 3.64 -15.17
N ILE A 29 -21.09 3.48 -16.26
CA ILE A 29 -21.29 4.24 -17.49
C ILE A 29 -22.68 3.98 -18.07
N GLU A 30 -23.14 2.73 -18.14
CA GLU A 30 -24.50 2.38 -18.58
C GLU A 30 -25.57 3.11 -17.75
N ARG A 31 -25.43 3.08 -16.42
CA ARG A 31 -26.35 3.78 -15.53
C ARG A 31 -26.35 5.29 -15.76
N LEU A 32 -25.17 5.90 -15.96
CA LEU A 32 -25.05 7.34 -16.23
C LEU A 32 -25.63 7.71 -17.60
N VAL A 33 -25.48 6.84 -18.60
CA VAL A 33 -26.09 7.01 -19.93
C VAL A 33 -27.61 6.83 -19.90
N ILE A 34 -28.19 6.22 -18.87
CA ILE A 34 -29.66 6.15 -18.72
C ILE A 34 -30.18 7.30 -17.85
N THR A 35 -29.44 7.70 -16.81
CA THR A 35 -29.96 8.57 -15.74
C THR A 35 -29.77 10.06 -16.03
N THR A 36 -28.73 10.44 -16.77
CA THR A 36 -28.47 11.86 -17.09
C THR A 36 -29.20 12.25 -18.38
N ASP A 37 -29.24 13.52 -18.78
CA ASP A 37 -29.87 13.92 -20.06
C ASP A 37 -28.87 14.44 -21.11
N SER A 38 -27.75 15.04 -20.70
CA SER A 38 -26.84 15.71 -21.63
C SER A 38 -25.37 15.69 -21.20
N ILE A 39 -25.07 16.28 -20.04
CA ILE A 39 -23.71 16.36 -19.48
C ILE A 39 -23.66 15.59 -18.17
N ILE A 40 -22.72 14.64 -18.07
CA ILE A 40 -22.48 13.87 -16.84
C ILE A 40 -21.54 14.66 -15.93
N HIS A 41 -22.05 15.07 -14.79
CA HIS A 41 -21.33 15.80 -13.75
C HIS A 41 -20.92 14.89 -12.59
N PRO A 42 -19.97 15.31 -11.73
CA PRO A 42 -19.55 14.52 -10.56
C PRO A 42 -20.71 14.15 -9.63
N ARG A 43 -21.74 15.00 -9.54
CA ARG A 43 -22.94 14.78 -8.73
C ARG A 43 -23.79 13.59 -9.19
N ASP A 44 -23.63 13.18 -10.45
CA ASP A 44 -24.40 12.07 -11.03
C ASP A 44 -23.72 10.73 -10.75
N LEU A 45 -22.46 10.75 -10.30
CA LEU A 45 -21.72 9.55 -9.95
C LEU A 45 -22.29 8.88 -8.68
N PRO A 46 -22.32 7.54 -8.62
CA PRO A 46 -22.72 6.82 -7.42
C PRO A 46 -21.89 7.21 -6.19
N ASP A 47 -22.53 7.27 -5.02
CA ASP A 47 -21.88 7.57 -3.73
C ASP A 47 -20.67 6.70 -3.41
N LEU A 48 -20.68 5.45 -3.88
CA LEU A 48 -19.57 4.50 -3.75
C LEU A 48 -18.26 5.05 -4.34
N ILE A 49 -18.35 5.79 -5.45
CA ILE A 49 -17.18 6.40 -6.11
C ILE A 49 -16.64 7.57 -5.28
N HIS A 50 -17.53 8.38 -4.72
CA HIS A 50 -17.18 9.52 -3.86
C HIS A 50 -16.52 9.11 -2.54
N GLN A 51 -16.90 7.97 -1.97
CA GLN A 51 -16.38 7.49 -0.69
C GLN A 51 -14.97 6.89 -0.80
N HIS A 52 -14.68 6.20 -1.90
CA HIS A 52 -13.41 5.47 -2.07
C HIS A 52 -12.23 6.37 -2.44
N THR A 53 -12.45 7.59 -2.94
CA THR A 53 -11.36 8.57 -3.14
C THR A 53 -10.67 8.93 -1.82
N LYS A 54 -11.37 8.79 -0.67
CA LYS A 54 -10.80 9.05 0.67
C LYS A 54 -10.05 7.86 1.26
N GLU A 55 -10.17 6.67 0.68
CA GLU A 55 -9.61 5.42 1.20
C GLU A 55 -8.51 4.86 0.30
N ARG A 56 -7.79 5.71 -0.44
CA ARG A 56 -6.50 5.30 -0.98
C ARG A 56 -5.60 4.97 0.21
N LEU A 57 -5.42 3.68 0.48
CA LEU A 57 -4.28 3.23 1.26
C LEU A 57 -3.04 3.84 0.59
N PRO A 58 -2.19 4.55 1.33
CA PRO A 58 -0.95 5.07 0.74
C PRO A 58 -0.21 3.90 0.10
N ASP A 59 0.39 4.15 -1.06
CA ASP A 59 1.21 3.15 -1.72
C ASP A 59 2.21 2.61 -0.70
N PRO A 60 2.36 1.28 -0.61
CA PRO A 60 3.29 0.70 0.35
C PRO A 60 4.66 1.33 0.14
N PRO A 61 5.40 1.70 1.20
CA PRO A 61 6.66 2.42 1.10
C PRO A 61 7.81 1.57 0.51
N PHE A 62 7.50 0.41 -0.05
CA PHE A 62 8.43 -0.58 -0.55
C PHE A 62 8.07 -0.94 -1.99
N SER A 63 9.10 -1.07 -2.83
CA SER A 63 8.96 -1.40 -4.25
C SER A 63 8.71 -2.89 -4.52
N SER A 64 8.93 -3.75 -3.52
CA SER A 64 8.74 -5.20 -3.60
C SER A 64 8.44 -5.82 -2.23
N LEU A 65 7.78 -6.99 -2.24
CA LEU A 65 7.56 -7.78 -1.02
C LEU A 65 8.89 -8.15 -0.34
N ASP A 66 9.90 -8.50 -1.14
CA ASP A 66 11.23 -8.84 -0.62
C ASP A 66 11.89 -7.67 0.12
N GLU A 67 11.67 -6.44 -0.35
CA GLU A 67 12.16 -5.24 0.33
C GLU A 67 11.44 -5.01 1.66
N ALA A 68 10.11 -5.14 1.67
CA ALA A 68 9.32 -5.02 2.89
C ALA A 68 9.74 -6.06 3.95
N LEU A 69 9.90 -7.32 3.54
CA LEU A 69 10.34 -8.40 4.44
C LEU A 69 11.75 -8.13 5.00
N ARG A 70 12.68 -7.63 4.19
CA ARG A 70 14.03 -7.27 4.65
C ARG A 70 13.99 -6.15 5.69
N GLU A 71 13.19 -5.12 5.46
CA GLU A 71 13.11 -3.98 6.39
C GLU A 71 12.47 -4.38 7.72
N VAL A 72 11.38 -5.16 7.69
CA VAL A 72 10.76 -5.71 8.90
C VAL A 72 11.76 -6.61 9.65
N GLU A 73 12.47 -7.49 8.94
CA GLU A 73 13.49 -8.35 9.54
C GLU A 73 14.61 -7.52 10.21
N ARG A 74 15.08 -6.47 9.54
CA ARG A 74 16.09 -5.55 10.07
C ARG A 74 15.60 -4.88 11.36
N GLN A 75 14.40 -4.31 11.35
CA GLN A 75 13.83 -3.61 12.50
C GLN A 75 13.66 -4.53 13.71
N MET A 76 13.16 -5.74 13.50
CA MET A 76 12.99 -6.73 14.57
C MET A 76 14.35 -7.11 15.20
N VAL A 77 15.36 -7.40 14.37
CA VAL A 77 16.70 -7.76 14.84
C VAL A 77 17.37 -6.63 15.60
N VAL A 78 17.33 -5.40 15.07
CA VAL A 78 17.92 -4.22 15.71
C VAL A 78 17.24 -3.94 17.06
N ARG A 79 15.91 -3.98 17.11
CA ARG A 79 15.14 -3.75 18.34
C ARG A 79 15.47 -4.79 19.41
N SER A 80 15.46 -6.07 19.05
CA SER A 80 15.79 -7.15 20.00
C SER A 80 17.25 -7.08 20.43
N TYR A 81 18.17 -6.74 19.53
CA TYR A 81 19.58 -6.60 19.86
C TYR A 81 19.85 -5.41 20.81
N GLN A 82 19.20 -4.27 20.59
CA GLN A 82 19.28 -3.11 21.50
C GLN A 82 18.76 -3.44 22.91
N LYS A 83 17.69 -4.24 23.01
CA LYS A 83 17.12 -4.65 24.31
C LYS A 83 17.97 -5.67 25.04
N CYS A 84 18.55 -6.63 24.32
CA CYS A 84 19.13 -7.82 24.95
C CYS A 84 20.65 -7.91 24.90
N GLY A 85 21.31 -7.20 23.96
CA GLY A 85 22.77 -7.14 23.78
C GLY A 85 23.47 -8.46 23.45
N SER A 86 22.73 -9.57 23.30
CA SER A 86 23.30 -10.92 23.11
C SER A 86 22.55 -11.70 22.06
N SER A 87 23.28 -12.36 21.16
CA SER A 87 22.71 -13.16 20.06
C SER A 87 21.83 -14.31 20.55
N ARG A 88 22.11 -14.89 21.72
CA ARG A 88 21.30 -15.96 22.31
C ARG A 88 19.95 -15.46 22.80
N LYS A 89 19.91 -14.25 23.37
CA LYS A 89 18.66 -13.62 23.84
C LYS A 89 17.81 -13.11 22.66
N VAL A 90 18.45 -12.55 21.63
CA VAL A 90 17.76 -12.17 20.38
C VAL A 90 17.13 -13.38 19.69
N ALA A 91 17.84 -14.51 19.68
CA ALA A 91 17.31 -15.77 19.13
C ALA A 91 16.05 -16.23 19.86
N ALA A 92 16.03 -16.14 21.20
CA ALA A 92 14.85 -16.46 22.00
C ALA A 92 13.70 -15.47 21.78
N ASP A 93 13.99 -14.16 21.73
CA ASP A 93 12.99 -13.09 21.54
C ASP A 93 12.32 -13.15 20.15
N LEU A 94 13.10 -13.47 19.12
CA LEU A 94 12.62 -13.57 17.74
C LEU A 94 12.19 -14.99 17.34
N ASN A 95 12.29 -15.96 18.26
CA ASN A 95 12.01 -17.37 18.03
C ASN A 95 12.74 -17.96 16.79
N VAL A 96 14.05 -17.69 16.70
CA VAL A 96 14.92 -18.19 15.62
C VAL A 96 16.14 -18.92 16.19
N SER A 97 16.87 -19.66 15.36
CA SER A 97 18.12 -20.29 15.79
C SER A 97 19.19 -19.26 16.16
N GLN A 98 20.05 -19.58 17.13
CA GLN A 98 21.17 -18.73 17.53
C GLN A 98 22.10 -18.39 16.34
N THR A 99 22.30 -19.33 15.42
CA THR A 99 23.08 -19.14 14.20
C THR A 99 22.43 -18.12 13.27
N ARG A 100 21.10 -18.18 13.07
CA ARG A 100 20.36 -17.19 12.27
C ARG A 100 20.42 -15.82 12.93
N ALA A 101 20.14 -15.72 14.23
CA ALA A 101 20.24 -14.46 14.98
C ALA A 101 21.64 -13.85 14.88
N SER A 102 22.70 -14.64 15.05
CA SER A 102 24.09 -14.16 14.96
C SER A 102 24.43 -13.64 13.55
N ARG A 103 23.97 -14.32 12.50
CA ARG A 103 24.12 -13.85 11.11
C ARG A 103 23.37 -12.53 10.87
N LEU A 104 22.14 -12.42 11.34
CA LEU A 104 21.32 -11.21 11.19
C LEU A 104 21.88 -10.02 11.98
N ILE A 105 22.37 -10.25 13.19
CA ILE A 105 23.04 -9.22 14.01
C ILE A 105 24.29 -8.73 13.28
N ARG A 106 25.13 -9.62 12.73
CA ARG A 106 26.29 -9.20 11.95
C ARG A 106 25.90 -8.39 10.72
N LYS A 107 24.84 -8.81 10.02
CA LYS A 107 24.33 -8.16 8.82
C LYS A 107 23.78 -6.76 9.07
N TYR A 108 23.04 -6.55 10.17
CA TYR A 108 22.29 -5.32 10.41
C TYR A 108 22.84 -4.43 11.54
N CYS A 109 23.60 -4.99 12.49
CA CYS A 109 24.18 -4.27 13.64
C CYS A 109 25.71 -4.14 13.57
N GLY A 110 26.36 -4.85 12.63
CA GLY A 110 27.82 -4.92 12.51
C GLY A 110 28.52 -3.72 11.84
N HIS A 111 27.80 -2.66 11.46
CA HIS A 111 28.36 -1.51 10.74
C HIS A 111 28.17 -0.18 11.49
N ARG A 112 28.42 -0.18 12.80
CA ARG A 112 28.30 1.02 13.66
C ARG A 112 29.69 1.55 14.06
N ALA A 113 30.62 1.67 13.11
CA ALA A 113 32.00 2.06 13.41
C ALA A 113 32.65 3.11 12.49
N ASP A 114 32.08 3.51 11.34
CA ASP A 114 32.75 4.49 10.47
C ASP A 114 31.81 5.62 10.03
N SER A 115 31.66 6.64 10.88
CA SER A 115 31.28 8.02 10.53
C SER A 115 31.49 8.93 11.74
N GLU A 116 32.75 9.26 12.00
CA GLU A 116 33.20 10.55 12.54
C GLU A 116 34.35 11.05 11.66
#